data_AF-A0A1R3FGF7-F1
#
_entry.id   AF-A0A1R3FGF7-F1
#
_cell.length_a   1.000
_cell.length_b   1.000
_cell.length_c   1.000
_cell.angle_alpha   90.00
_cell.angle_beta   90.00
_cell.angle_gamma   90.00
#
_symmetry.space_group_name_H-M   'P 1'
#
loop_
_entity.id
_entity.type
_entity.pdbx_description
1 polymer ?
#
loop_
_entity_poly.entity_id
_entity_poly.type
_entity_poly.pdbx_seq_one_letter_code
_entity_poly.pdbx_strand_id
1 'polypeptide(L)'
;MEQSITGKMKLETPQQKWRGDPIMQVSVFAGQDMGCYMKSDDDSHLFNLHYLGFKSPDFVGMEAAKNKASRFAIEVLDHLSTLIAE
;
A
#
# COMPACT_ATOMS: atom_id res chain seq x y z
N MET A 1 -11.23 18.22 23.51
CA MET A 1 -10.48 17.46 22.49
C MET A 1 -11.41 17.39 21.29
N GLU A 2 -11.27 18.34 20.37
CA GLU A 2 -12.11 18.41 19.17
C GLU A 2 -11.83 17.17 18.33
N GLN A 3 -12.84 16.31 18.19
CA GLN A 3 -12.83 15.31 17.12
C GLN A 3 -13.01 16.08 15.83
N SER A 4 -11.90 16.43 15.20
CA SER A 4 -11.90 17.04 13.88
C SER A 4 -12.70 16.13 12.95
N ILE A 5 -13.77 16.69 12.38
CA ILE A 5 -14.61 16.09 11.35
C ILE A 5 -13.76 16.03 10.05
N THR A 6 -12.69 15.25 10.06
CA THR A 6 -11.78 15.06 8.92
C THR A 6 -12.06 13.74 8.22
N GLY A 7 -13.33 13.34 8.23
CA GLY A 7 -13.91 12.31 7.36
C GLY A 7 -14.22 12.82 5.95
N LYS A 8 -13.78 14.04 5.58
CA LYS A 8 -13.61 14.39 4.16
C LYS A 8 -12.38 13.63 3.65
N MET A 9 -12.65 12.34 3.44
CA MET A 9 -11.73 11.20 3.52
C MET A 9 -10.73 11.21 2.38
N LYS A 10 -9.56 10.60 2.60
CA LYS A 10 -8.49 10.25 1.63
C LYS A 10 -8.94 9.71 0.25
N LEU A 11 -10.24 9.50 0.03
CA LEU A 11 -10.87 9.16 -1.24
C LEU A 11 -10.77 10.27 -2.31
N GLU A 12 -10.65 11.55 -1.92
CA GLU A 12 -10.42 12.65 -2.87
C GLU A 12 -8.98 12.70 -3.41
N THR A 13 -8.05 12.00 -2.74
CA THR A 13 -6.66 11.88 -3.24
C THR A 13 -6.65 11.00 -4.49
N PRO A 14 -5.84 11.33 -5.52
CA PRO A 14 -5.72 10.48 -6.71
C PRO A 14 -5.36 9.04 -6.33
N GLN A 15 -6.31 8.13 -6.55
CA GLN A 15 -6.15 6.72 -6.25
C GLN A 15 -5.19 6.08 -7.25
N GLN A 16 -4.40 5.13 -6.77
CA GLN A 16 -3.51 4.28 -7.57
C GLN A 16 -2.47 5.07 -8.39
N LYS A 17 -2.15 6.31 -7.97
CA LYS A 17 -1.05 7.10 -8.52
C LYS A 17 0.16 7.03 -7.57
N TRP A 18 1.22 6.43 -8.08
CA TRP A 18 2.49 6.31 -7.37
C TRP A 18 3.26 7.62 -7.35
N ARG A 19 3.82 7.96 -6.18
CA ARG A 19 4.68 9.13 -5.95
C ARG A 19 5.82 8.74 -5.01
N GLY A 20 6.98 9.35 -5.16
CA GLY A 20 8.16 9.08 -4.34
C GLY A 20 9.43 9.01 -5.17
N ASP A 21 10.41 8.29 -4.66
CA ASP A 21 11.73 8.13 -5.24
C ASP A 21 11.97 6.66 -5.70
N PRO A 22 13.14 6.31 -6.23
CA PRO A 22 13.42 4.94 -6.70
C PRO A 22 13.54 3.87 -5.60
N ILE A 23 13.67 4.24 -4.33
CA ILE A 23 13.79 3.28 -3.21
C ILE A 23 12.47 3.14 -2.43
N MET A 24 11.61 4.16 -2.49
CA MET A 24 10.31 4.18 -1.82
C MET A 24 9.29 4.97 -2.64
N GLN A 25 8.19 4.31 -3.00
CA GLN A 25 7.01 4.97 -3.56
C GLN A 25 5.76 4.67 -2.75
N VAL A 26 4.85 5.62 -2.71
CA VAL A 26 3.55 5.50 -2.04
C VAL A 26 2.43 5.77 -3.04
N SER A 27 1.33 5.07 -2.89
CA SER A 27 0.09 5.26 -3.63
C SER A 27 -1.11 5.08 -2.70
N VAL A 28 -2.30 5.52 -3.13
CA VAL A 28 -3.52 5.38 -2.31
C VAL A 28 -4.43 4.32 -2.90
N PHE A 29 -4.82 3.34 -2.08
CA PHE A 29 -5.77 2.27 -2.40
C PHE A 29 -6.90 2.31 -1.37
N ALA A 30 -8.16 2.36 -1.82
CA ALA A 30 -9.33 2.44 -0.93
C ALA A 30 -9.21 3.54 0.15
N GLY A 31 -8.59 4.67 -0.20
CA GLY A 31 -8.34 5.76 0.75
C GLY A 31 -7.25 5.46 1.79
N GLN A 32 -6.41 4.44 1.61
CA GLN A 32 -5.32 4.10 2.51
C GLN A 32 -4.00 4.06 1.76
N ASP A 33 -2.91 4.45 2.44
CA ASP A 33 -1.59 4.50 1.81
C ASP A 33 -1.02 3.07 1.69
N MET A 34 -0.61 2.72 0.47
CA MET A 34 0.21 1.55 0.17
C MET A 34 1.61 2.03 -0.19
N GLY A 35 2.61 1.51 0.50
CA GLY A 35 4.01 1.77 0.17
C GLY A 35 4.63 0.61 -0.59
N CYS A 36 5.54 0.91 -1.51
CA CYS A 36 6.42 -0.01 -2.19
C CYS A 36 7.85 0.36 -1.83
N TYR A 37 8.57 -0.56 -1.18
CA TYR A 37 9.87 -0.29 -0.56
C TYR A 37 10.92 -1.23 -1.11
N MET A 38 12.11 -0.70 -1.37
CA MET A 38 13.34 -1.48 -1.52
C MET A 38 13.62 -2.23 -0.22
N LYS A 39 14.01 -3.50 -0.32
CA LYS A 39 14.19 -4.37 0.85
C LYS A 39 15.35 -3.94 1.74
N SER A 40 16.52 -3.71 1.14
CA SER A 40 17.75 -3.27 1.80
C SER A 40 18.77 -2.81 0.76
N ASP A 41 19.88 -2.21 1.20
CA ASP A 41 20.97 -1.80 0.32
C ASP A 41 21.66 -3.02 -0.35
N ASP A 42 21.84 -4.10 0.40
CA ASP A 42 22.42 -5.36 -0.10
C ASP A 42 21.50 -6.07 -1.11
N ASP A 43 20.18 -5.97 -0.93
CA ASP A 43 19.14 -6.53 -1.80
C ASP A 43 18.39 -5.44 -2.57
N SER A 44 19.10 -4.45 -3.12
CA SER A 44 18.50 -3.26 -3.76
C SER A 44 17.62 -3.53 -4.98
N HIS A 45 17.69 -4.75 -5.53
CA HIS A 45 16.84 -5.22 -6.62
C HIS A 45 15.50 -5.80 -6.15
N LEU A 46 15.30 -6.00 -4.84
CA LEU A 46 14.10 -6.57 -4.25
C LEU A 46 13.21 -5.49 -3.66
N PHE A 47 11.92 -5.56 -3.97
CA PHE A 47 10.90 -4.62 -3.50
C PHE A 47 9.70 -5.36 -2.92
N ASN A 48 9.04 -4.80 -1.93
CA ASN A 48 7.81 -5.35 -1.36
C ASN A 48 6.78 -4.25 -1.09
N LEU A 49 5.52 -4.67 -0.99
CA LEU A 49 4.38 -3.80 -0.70
C LEU A 49 4.04 -3.88 0.78
N HIS A 50 3.73 -2.73 1.37
CA HIS A 50 3.15 -2.64 2.71
C HIS A 50 1.81 -1.91 2.63
N TYR A 51 0.78 -2.51 3.23
CA TYR A 51 -0.58 -1.96 3.20
C TYR A 51 -1.38 -2.42 4.42
N LEU A 52 -1.95 -1.48 5.18
CA LEU A 52 -2.79 -1.77 6.35
C LEU A 52 -2.16 -2.76 7.37
N GLY A 53 -0.84 -2.71 7.54
CA GLY A 53 -0.10 -3.60 8.44
C GLY A 53 0.33 -4.94 7.82
N PHE A 54 -0.10 -5.24 6.58
CA PHE A 54 0.32 -6.43 5.84
C PHE A 54 1.52 -6.13 4.94
N LYS A 55 2.33 -7.16 4.71
CA LYS A 55 3.50 -7.12 3.84
C LYS A 55 3.38 -8.21 2.76
N SER A 56 3.66 -7.85 1.50
CA SER A 56 3.74 -8.83 0.41
C SER A 56 5.06 -9.63 0.44
N PRO A 57 5.17 -10.70 -0.35
CA PRO A 57 6.48 -11.25 -0.73
C PRO A 57 7.36 -10.20 -1.43
N ASP A 58 8.65 -10.50 -1.55
CA ASP A 58 9.60 -9.70 -2.32
C ASP A 58 9.40 -9.93 -3.83
N PHE A 59 9.56 -8.87 -4.62
CA PHE A 59 9.49 -8.85 -6.07
C PHE A 59 10.79 -8.28 -6.64
N VAL A 60 11.22 -8.82 -7.78
CA VAL A 60 12.39 -8.29 -8.49
C VAL A 60 11.99 -7.02 -9.25
N GLY A 61 12.43 -5.87 -8.75
CA GLY A 61 12.16 -4.54 -9.30
C GLY A 61 10.84 -3.90 -8.82
N MET A 62 10.86 -2.57 -8.69
CA MET A 62 9.72 -1.79 -8.20
C MET A 62 8.48 -1.93 -9.09
N GLU A 63 8.62 -1.93 -10.41
CA GLU A 63 7.48 -2.06 -11.32
C GLU A 63 6.77 -3.43 -11.19
N ALA A 64 7.51 -4.50 -10.92
CA ALA A 64 6.93 -5.81 -10.66
C ALA A 64 6.05 -5.80 -9.40
N ALA A 65 6.52 -5.15 -8.32
CA ALA A 65 5.73 -4.95 -7.11
C ALA A 65 4.48 -4.10 -7.37
N LYS A 66 4.63 -2.95 -8.05
CA LYS A 66 3.51 -2.05 -8.39
C LYS A 66 2.43 -2.73 -9.23
N ASN A 67 2.81 -3.59 -10.17
CA ASN A 67 1.87 -4.39 -10.98
C ASN A 67 1.05 -5.40 -10.17
N LYS A 68 1.49 -5.76 -8.94
CA LYS A 68 0.76 -6.65 -8.02
C LYS A 68 -0.07 -5.90 -6.98
N ALA A 69 0.09 -4.58 -6.87
CA ALA A 69 -0.50 -3.77 -5.82
C ALA A 69 -2.02 -3.86 -5.71
N SER A 70 -2.75 -3.77 -6.82
CA SER A 70 -4.22 -3.83 -6.78
C SER A 70 -4.72 -5.18 -6.27
N ARG A 71 -4.09 -6.28 -6.70
CA ARG A 71 -4.43 -7.63 -6.22
C ARG A 71 -4.10 -7.78 -4.73
N PHE A 72 -2.92 -7.31 -4.31
CA PHE A 72 -2.52 -7.34 -2.91
C PHE A 72 -3.49 -6.54 -2.02
N ALA A 73 -3.93 -5.36 -2.45
CA ALA A 73 -4.93 -4.56 -1.74
C ALA A 73 -6.25 -5.33 -1.56
N ILE A 74 -6.73 -6.00 -2.61
CA ILE A 74 -7.95 -6.81 -2.57
C ILE A 74 -7.81 -7.94 -1.56
N GLU A 75 -6.71 -8.70 -1.62
CA GLU A 75 -6.46 -9.82 -0.71
C GLU A 75 -6.38 -9.37 0.76
N VAL A 76 -5.77 -8.21 1.04
CA VAL A 76 -5.72 -7.63 2.39
C VAL A 76 -7.10 -7.20 2.88
N LEU A 77 -7.88 -6.49 2.05
CA LEU A 77 -9.22 -6.03 2.42
C LEU A 77 -10.20 -7.20 2.62
N ASP A 78 -10.10 -8.22 1.78
CA ASP A 78 -10.87 -9.46 1.90
C ASP A 78 -10.56 -10.13 3.24
N HIS A 79 -9.29 -10.31 3.57
CA HIS A 79 -8.88 -10.85 4.86
C HIS A 79 -9.39 -10.00 6.05
N LEU A 80 -9.20 -8.68 6.00
CA LEU A 80 -9.69 -7.79 7.08
C LEU A 80 -11.21 -7.87 7.26
N SER A 81 -11.96 -8.06 6.18
CA SER A 81 -13.42 -8.22 6.24
C SER A 81 -13.83 -9.47 7.04
N THR A 82 -13.04 -10.55 6.97
CA THR A 82 -13.29 -11.78 7.75
C THR A 82 -13.10 -11.62 9.26
N LEU A 83 -12.45 -10.53 9.70
CA LEU A 83 -12.19 -10.27 11.13
C LEU A 83 -13.29 -9.45 11.79
N ILE A 84 -14.30 -9.00 11.03
CA ILE A 84 -15.45 -8.25 11.54
C ILE A 84 -16.55 -9.26 11.89
N ALA A 85 -16.96 -9.30 13.15
CA ALA A 85 -18.11 -10.09 13.59
C ALA A 85 -19.43 -9.36 13.32
N GLU A 86 -20.50 -10.12 13.09
CA GLU A 86 -21.88 -9.61 12.96
C GLU A 86 -22.40 -8.91 14.22
#